data_AF-A0A1V8YUA9-F1
#
_entry.id   AF-A0A1V8YUA9-F1
#
_cell.length_a   1.000
_cell.length_b   1.000
_cell.length_c   1.000
_cell.angle_alpha   90.00
_cell.angle_beta   90.00
_cell.angle_gamma   90.00
#
_symmetry.space_group_name_H-M   'P 1'
#
loop_
_entity.id
_entity.type
_entity.pdbx_description
1 polymer ?
#
loop_
_entity_poly.entity_id
_entity_poly.type
_entity_poly.pdbx_seq_one_letter_code
_entity_poly.pdbx_strand_id
1 'polypeptide(L)'
;MNTIQLFSSNQILAEAEELRNKFDNKIRQFPTEITWDNTENSLVKIVHGGIDYFSSLNTIFLGEGNTYDIPDAEADHFANNIFRLVNAIDYLAELRKFKLKKSNELNILLDIRTLIVHSGEQVVNLKSLELVGYKDSQLGRIFKRVGINSLRFMREFSDMDYCITVWNDKHDKTQKYHLSEVDYNRKNENYKDVIIYLKVKDVRNIVLEYIEDFINYDIVPRKKKRGKNDISKKEMFSENAIDFKTIARIISKDLRGGYLKENEVDYWDGFGLQKLFEYVQKKVDIHEETRILIIDKIKNIMSNYWNVYQKGKTTADNLPNLDISEIFKEYTPYYELKDYIEGKLFEHIAPNFNTSGSDSTDVDFLFEFFYEVNNVLSKPLSLEQDVDDLICDYFVQSVQESISRNKLVVNGGDLKKGNEQTEIG
;
A
#
# COMPACT_ATOMS: atom_id res chain seq x y z
N MET A 1 37.13 37.74 0.04
CA MET A 1 36.44 36.91 -0.97
C MET A 1 36.56 35.49 -0.49
N ASN A 2 35.44 34.81 -0.24
CA ASN A 2 35.46 33.42 0.22
C ASN A 2 35.34 32.50 -1.00
N THR A 3 36.15 31.45 -1.07
CA THR A 3 36.18 30.56 -2.23
C THR A 3 35.78 29.15 -1.82
N ILE A 4 34.85 28.57 -2.56
CA ILE A 4 34.37 27.20 -2.40
C ILE A 4 34.70 26.44 -3.67
N GLN A 5 35.37 25.31 -3.54
CA GLN A 5 35.54 24.34 -4.61
C GLN A 5 34.58 23.19 -4.34
N LEU A 6 33.62 22.97 -5.24
CA LEU A 6 32.70 21.85 -5.14
C LEU A 6 33.36 20.62 -5.76
N PHE A 7 33.62 19.61 -4.94
CA PHE A 7 34.17 18.32 -5.37
C PHE A 7 33.32 17.19 -4.82
N SER A 8 33.20 16.09 -5.56
CA SER A 8 32.60 14.87 -5.02
C SER A 8 33.67 14.04 -4.32
N SER A 9 33.31 13.45 -3.18
CA SER A 9 34.19 12.52 -2.47
C SER A 9 34.20 11.12 -3.09
N ASN A 10 33.17 10.79 -3.88
CA ASN A 10 32.95 9.47 -4.44
C ASN A 10 32.84 9.51 -5.96
N GLN A 11 33.29 8.42 -6.62
CA GLN A 11 33.15 8.29 -8.06
C GLN A 11 32.06 7.27 -8.38
N ILE A 12 30.94 7.76 -8.92
CA ILE A 12 29.83 6.92 -9.36
C ILE A 12 30.11 6.43 -10.79
N LEU A 13 30.48 5.14 -10.90
CA LEU A 13 30.75 4.47 -12.17
C LEU A 13 29.52 3.77 -12.77
N ALA A 14 28.44 3.64 -12.00
CA ALA A 14 27.22 2.98 -12.45
C ALA A 14 26.62 3.69 -13.68
N GLU A 15 26.14 2.90 -14.63
CA GLU A 15 25.39 3.40 -15.77
C GLU A 15 23.95 3.77 -15.36
N ALA A 16 23.32 4.69 -16.10
CA ALA A 16 21.97 5.18 -15.79
C ALA A 16 20.94 4.05 -15.69
N GLU A 17 21.04 3.05 -16.58
CA GLU A 17 20.16 1.88 -16.57
C GLU A 17 20.37 1.01 -15.33
N GLU A 18 21.61 0.78 -14.92
CA GLU A 18 21.93 0.02 -13.72
C GLU A 18 21.35 0.70 -12.47
N LEU A 19 21.50 2.03 -12.36
CA LEU A 19 21.00 2.79 -11.21
C LEU A 19 19.46 2.80 -11.15
N ARG A 20 18.78 2.92 -12.30
CA ARG A 20 17.31 2.78 -12.38
C ARG A 20 16.84 1.40 -11.95
N ASN A 21 17.49 0.35 -12.44
CA ASN A 21 17.14 -1.02 -12.06
C ASN A 21 17.31 -1.27 -10.55
N LYS A 22 18.39 -0.76 -9.95
CA LYS A 22 18.59 -0.82 -8.50
C LYS A 22 17.53 -0.03 -7.73
N PHE A 23 17.19 1.17 -8.20
CA PHE A 23 16.12 1.98 -7.62
C PHE A 23 14.76 1.28 -7.68
N ASP A 24 14.36 0.73 -8.83
CA ASP A 24 13.09 0.03 -8.98
C ASP A 24 13.01 -1.21 -8.09
N ASN A 25 14.11 -1.96 -8.00
CA ASN A 25 14.20 -3.10 -7.09
C ASN A 25 14.04 -2.66 -5.63
N LYS A 26 14.63 -1.51 -5.25
CA LYS A 26 14.42 -0.93 -3.92
C LYS A 26 12.94 -0.58 -3.69
N ILE A 27 12.30 0.07 -4.66
CA ILE A 27 10.88 0.43 -4.57
C ILE A 27 9.98 -0.81 -4.41
N ARG A 28 10.26 -1.90 -5.14
CA ARG A 28 9.51 -3.17 -5.04
C ARG A 28 9.69 -3.92 -3.72
N GLN A 29 10.79 -3.70 -2.99
CA GLN A 29 11.03 -4.34 -1.70
C GLN A 29 10.18 -3.77 -0.57
N PHE A 30 9.56 -2.60 -0.76
CA PHE A 30 8.70 -2.03 0.26
C PHE A 30 7.34 -2.74 0.30
N PRO A 31 6.81 -3.07 1.50
CA PRO A 31 5.52 -3.72 1.63
C PRO A 31 4.41 -2.82 1.07
N THR A 32 3.76 -3.29 0.01
CA THR A 32 2.63 -2.69 -0.68
C THR A 32 1.35 -2.89 0.12
N GLU A 33 1.15 -2.14 1.20
CA GLU A 33 -0.24 -1.77 1.53
C GLU A 33 -0.63 -0.75 0.44
N ILE A 34 -1.39 -1.21 -0.57
CA ILE A 34 -1.80 -0.50 -1.80
C ILE A 34 -2.54 0.79 -1.42
N THR A 35 -1.80 1.81 -1.02
CA THR A 35 -2.38 3.05 -0.49
C THR A 35 -1.99 4.26 -1.33
N TRP A 36 -0.93 4.18 -2.14
CA TRP A 36 -0.34 5.36 -2.80
C TRP A 36 0.17 5.13 -4.24
N ASP A 37 -0.37 4.17 -5.00
CA ASP A 37 0.16 3.80 -6.33
C ASP A 37 0.36 4.99 -7.28
N ASN A 38 -0.61 5.91 -7.36
CA ASN A 38 -0.51 7.10 -8.21
C ASN A 38 0.59 8.06 -7.74
N THR A 39 0.70 8.27 -6.43
CA THR A 39 1.73 9.13 -5.83
C THR A 39 3.11 8.54 -6.08
N GLU A 40 3.30 7.25 -5.79
CA GLU A 40 4.59 6.57 -5.94
C GLU A 40 5.03 6.52 -7.40
N ASN A 41 4.14 6.19 -8.34
CA ASN A 41 4.46 6.14 -9.75
C ASN A 41 4.95 7.50 -10.29
N SER A 42 4.31 8.59 -9.86
CA SER A 42 4.73 9.95 -10.23
C SER A 42 6.15 10.25 -9.70
N LEU A 43 6.42 9.94 -8.44
CA LEU A 43 7.72 10.17 -7.81
C LEU A 43 8.82 9.32 -8.45
N VAL A 44 8.55 8.04 -8.72
CA VAL A 44 9.48 7.13 -9.41
C VAL A 44 9.86 7.65 -10.79
N LYS A 45 8.89 8.13 -11.57
CA LYS A 45 9.15 8.74 -12.90
C LYS A 45 10.03 9.98 -12.81
N ILE A 46 9.82 10.84 -11.81
CA ILE A 46 10.66 12.01 -11.57
C ILE A 46 12.10 11.57 -11.25
N VAL A 47 12.28 10.54 -10.41
CA VAL A 47 13.60 10.02 -10.09
C VAL A 47 14.29 9.42 -11.32
N HIS A 48 13.58 8.65 -12.15
CA HIS A 48 14.11 8.14 -13.42
C HIS A 48 14.58 9.26 -14.35
N GLY A 49 13.76 10.29 -14.55
CA GLY A 49 14.12 11.45 -15.36
C GLY A 49 15.34 12.19 -14.81
N GLY A 50 15.45 12.29 -13.48
CA GLY A 50 16.63 12.84 -12.81
C GLY A 50 17.89 11.99 -13.05
N ILE A 51 17.80 10.66 -12.91
CA ILE A 51 18.91 9.74 -13.19
C ILE A 51 19.40 9.93 -14.63
N ASP A 52 18.49 9.96 -15.61
CA ASP A 52 18.84 10.12 -17.01
C ASP A 52 19.51 11.47 -17.30
N TYR A 53 18.95 12.55 -16.76
CA TYR A 53 19.48 13.90 -16.90
C TYR A 53 20.89 14.03 -16.31
N PHE A 54 21.09 13.63 -15.05
CA PHE A 54 22.38 13.80 -14.38
C PHE A 54 23.44 12.81 -14.86
N SER A 55 23.05 11.62 -15.31
CA SER A 55 24.00 10.68 -15.91
C SER A 55 24.56 11.16 -17.25
N SER A 56 23.77 11.95 -17.99
CA SER A 56 24.14 12.54 -19.28
C SER A 56 24.55 14.01 -19.19
N LEU A 57 24.78 14.53 -17.97
CA LEU A 57 25.12 15.92 -17.74
C LEU A 57 26.40 16.32 -18.51
N ASN A 58 26.31 17.37 -19.31
CA ASN A 58 27.40 17.84 -20.17
C ASN A 58 28.06 19.11 -19.60
N THR A 59 29.15 19.56 -20.22
CA THR A 59 29.91 20.74 -19.77
C THR A 59 29.21 22.08 -20.03
N ILE A 60 27.99 22.07 -20.61
CA ILE A 60 27.20 23.28 -20.91
C ILE A 60 25.93 23.39 -20.05
N PHE A 61 25.82 22.60 -18.98
CA PHE A 61 24.59 22.45 -18.19
C PHE A 61 24.10 23.70 -17.45
N LEU A 62 24.92 24.76 -17.34
CA LEU A 62 24.52 26.08 -16.84
C LEU A 62 24.52 27.15 -17.94
N GLY A 63 24.59 26.75 -19.21
CA GLY A 63 24.67 27.65 -20.35
C GLY A 63 26.06 28.26 -20.53
N GLU A 64 26.13 29.36 -21.27
CA GLU A 64 27.36 30.14 -21.50
C GLU A 64 27.61 31.16 -20.37
N GLY A 65 26.59 31.47 -19.57
CA GLY A 65 26.70 32.28 -18.36
C GLY A 65 25.43 33.07 -18.06
N ASN A 66 25.59 34.31 -17.59
CA ASN A 66 24.48 35.26 -17.39
C ASN A 66 24.92 36.70 -17.71
N THR A 67 25.34 36.95 -18.95
CA THR A 67 25.97 38.24 -19.34
C THR A 67 25.07 39.48 -19.10
N TYR A 68 23.75 39.31 -19.02
CA TYR A 68 22.78 40.36 -18.69
C TYR A 68 22.14 40.18 -17.31
N ASP A 69 22.84 39.54 -16.37
CA ASP A 69 22.37 39.21 -15.02
C ASP A 69 21.19 38.22 -14.95
N ILE A 70 20.68 37.79 -16.11
CA ILE A 70 19.64 36.75 -16.25
C ILE A 70 20.32 35.41 -16.56
N PRO A 71 20.08 34.35 -15.75
CA PRO A 71 20.58 33.01 -16.05
C PRO A 71 20.10 32.48 -17.40
N ASP A 72 20.95 31.71 -18.08
CA ASP A 72 20.56 30.98 -19.29
C ASP A 72 19.50 29.89 -18.98
N ALA A 73 18.72 29.49 -19.99
CA ALA A 73 17.66 28.49 -19.85
C ALA A 73 18.17 27.14 -19.35
N GLU A 74 19.42 26.79 -19.68
CA GLU A 74 20.11 25.59 -19.18
C GLU A 74 20.28 25.62 -17.66
N ALA A 75 20.60 26.79 -17.08
CA ALA A 75 20.74 26.95 -15.64
C ALA A 75 19.39 26.74 -14.92
N ASP A 76 18.30 27.26 -15.47
CA ASP A 76 16.94 27.00 -14.97
C ASP A 76 16.55 25.52 -15.10
N HIS A 77 16.91 24.89 -16.22
CA HIS A 77 16.67 23.47 -16.44
C HIS A 77 17.41 22.61 -15.40
N PHE A 78 18.69 22.91 -15.14
CA PHE A 78 19.47 22.27 -14.08
C PHE A 78 18.82 22.46 -12.69
N ALA A 79 18.49 23.71 -12.35
CA ALA A 79 17.90 24.10 -11.07
C ALA A 79 16.56 23.38 -10.81
N ASN A 80 15.72 23.24 -11.83
CA ASN A 80 14.45 22.53 -11.71
C ASN A 80 14.63 21.01 -11.58
N ASN A 81 15.56 20.41 -12.32
CA ASN A 81 15.79 18.97 -12.25
C ASN A 81 16.35 18.54 -10.88
N ILE A 82 17.31 19.27 -10.33
CA ILE A 82 17.85 18.93 -8.99
C ILE A 82 16.78 19.08 -7.90
N PHE A 83 15.97 20.15 -7.97
CA PHE A 83 14.90 20.39 -7.01
C PHE A 83 13.84 19.27 -7.02
N ARG A 84 13.36 18.90 -8.22
CA ARG A 84 12.35 17.85 -8.38
C ARG A 84 12.88 16.49 -7.92
N LEU A 85 14.10 16.14 -8.32
CA LEU A 85 14.74 14.88 -7.93
C LEU A 85 14.87 14.76 -6.41
N VAL A 86 15.45 15.77 -5.76
CA VAL A 86 15.69 15.75 -4.32
C VAL A 86 14.38 15.67 -3.54
N ASN A 87 13.37 16.45 -3.92
CA ASN A 87 12.07 16.41 -3.26
C ASN A 87 11.35 15.07 -3.48
N ALA A 88 11.49 14.47 -4.67
CA ALA A 88 10.88 13.17 -4.94
C ALA A 88 11.50 12.07 -4.07
N ILE A 89 12.83 12.05 -3.93
CA ILE A 89 13.56 11.12 -3.06
C ILE A 89 13.19 11.34 -1.59
N ASP A 90 13.18 12.59 -1.12
CA ASP A 90 12.77 12.91 0.25
C ASP A 90 11.35 12.43 0.53
N TYR A 91 10.41 12.70 -0.39
CA TYR A 91 9.02 12.31 -0.18
C TYR A 91 8.85 10.78 -0.19
N LEU A 92 9.55 10.07 -1.09
CA LEU A 92 9.61 8.61 -1.06
C LEU A 92 10.18 8.10 0.28
N ALA A 93 11.22 8.73 0.82
CA ALA A 93 11.76 8.36 2.13
C ALA A 93 10.76 8.61 3.27
N GLU A 94 10.01 9.72 3.22
CA GLU A 94 8.97 10.05 4.19
C GLU A 94 7.80 9.06 4.17
N LEU A 95 7.31 8.67 2.98
CA LEU A 95 6.30 7.62 2.82
C LEU A 95 6.74 6.30 3.48
N ARG A 96 8.06 6.10 3.57
CA ARG A 96 8.69 4.92 4.19
C ARG A 96 9.22 5.18 5.60
N LYS A 97 8.92 6.35 6.17
CA LYS A 97 9.21 6.75 7.56
C LYS A 97 10.69 6.76 7.91
N PHE A 98 11.53 7.13 6.96
CA PHE A 98 12.94 7.44 7.21
C PHE A 98 13.32 8.78 6.60
N LYS A 99 14.49 9.30 6.98
CA LYS A 99 15.00 10.58 6.51
C LYS A 99 16.41 10.40 5.97
N LEU A 100 16.63 10.74 4.71
CA LEU A 100 17.98 10.83 4.16
C LEU A 100 18.70 12.06 4.68
N LYS A 101 19.97 11.89 5.01
CA LYS A 101 20.87 13.00 5.28
C LYS A 101 21.36 13.55 3.93
N LYS A 102 21.38 14.88 3.80
CA LYS A 102 21.99 15.56 2.64
C LYS A 102 23.43 15.90 2.96
N SER A 103 24.34 15.64 2.04
CA SER A 103 25.75 16.07 2.14
C SER A 103 25.86 17.59 2.06
N ASN A 104 27.00 18.14 2.48
CA ASN A 104 27.23 19.59 2.38
C ASN A 104 27.28 20.03 0.92
N GLU A 105 27.87 19.19 0.06
CA GLU A 105 28.02 19.36 -1.37
C GLU A 105 26.65 19.42 -2.05
N LEU A 106 25.74 18.50 -1.70
CA LEU A 106 24.36 18.54 -2.21
C LEU A 106 23.62 19.79 -1.73
N ASN A 107 23.82 20.22 -0.48
CA ASN A 107 23.21 21.45 0.02
C ASN A 107 23.75 22.70 -0.71
N ILE A 108 25.04 22.74 -1.08
CA ILE A 108 25.60 23.81 -1.93
C ILE A 108 24.90 23.83 -3.30
N LEU A 109 24.67 22.67 -3.91
CA LEU A 109 23.93 22.60 -5.18
C LEU A 109 22.47 23.09 -5.05
N LEU A 110 21.82 22.81 -3.92
CA LEU A 110 20.47 23.32 -3.61
C LEU A 110 20.47 24.83 -3.35
N ASP A 111 21.53 25.37 -2.75
CA ASP A 111 21.73 26.82 -2.59
C ASP A 111 21.94 27.49 -3.96
N ILE A 112 22.76 26.91 -4.85
CA ILE A 112 22.93 27.38 -6.23
C ILE A 112 21.59 27.38 -6.97
N ARG A 113 20.83 26.28 -6.89
CA ARG A 113 19.47 26.20 -7.44
C ARG A 113 18.58 27.32 -6.93
N THR A 114 18.66 27.64 -5.64
CA THR A 114 17.83 28.67 -5.02
C THR A 114 18.22 30.05 -5.53
N LEU A 115 19.51 30.33 -5.64
CA LEU A 115 20.04 31.57 -6.20
C LEU A 115 19.67 31.77 -7.67
N ILE A 116 19.64 30.71 -8.48
CA ILE A 116 19.19 30.78 -9.89
C ILE A 116 17.70 31.12 -9.96
N VAL A 117 16.86 30.33 -9.29
CA VAL A 117 15.39 30.44 -9.42
C VAL A 117 14.84 31.71 -8.77
N HIS A 118 15.44 32.17 -7.68
CA HIS A 118 14.99 33.34 -6.91
C HIS A 118 15.88 34.57 -7.15
N SER A 119 16.62 34.60 -8.26
CA SER A 119 17.39 35.78 -8.65
C SER A 119 16.46 36.99 -8.79
N GLY A 120 16.79 38.10 -8.11
CA GLY A 120 15.96 39.30 -8.05
C GLY A 120 14.97 39.35 -6.88
N GLU A 121 14.88 38.30 -6.05
CA GLU A 121 14.14 38.28 -4.78
C GLU A 121 15.09 38.30 -3.60
N GLN A 122 14.64 38.77 -2.43
CA GLN A 122 15.47 38.73 -1.22
C GLN A 122 15.71 37.28 -0.77
N VAL A 123 16.95 36.77 -0.86
CA VAL A 123 17.31 35.41 -0.44
C VAL A 123 18.04 35.43 0.89
N VAL A 124 17.46 34.80 1.91
CA VAL A 124 17.95 34.88 3.30
C VAL A 124 18.42 33.53 3.86
N ASN A 125 17.96 32.42 3.28
CA ASN A 125 18.07 31.08 3.87
C ASN A 125 18.89 30.13 3.00
N LEU A 126 20.18 30.44 2.78
CA LEU A 126 21.13 29.53 2.16
C LEU A 126 21.75 28.63 3.23
N LYS A 127 21.71 27.31 3.03
CA LYS A 127 22.04 26.32 4.06
C LYS A 127 23.54 26.17 4.29
N SER A 128 24.36 26.39 3.26
CA SER A 128 25.76 25.97 3.23
C SER A 128 26.79 27.10 3.15
N LEU A 129 26.41 28.33 2.81
CA LEU A 129 27.38 29.39 2.48
C LEU A 129 28.00 30.16 3.68
N GLU A 130 27.80 29.72 4.93
CA GLU A 130 28.32 30.38 6.15
C GLU A 130 28.13 31.92 6.15
N LEU A 131 26.87 32.34 5.95
CA LEU A 131 26.47 33.74 5.78
C LEU A 131 25.78 34.31 7.03
N VAL A 132 26.31 34.01 8.21
CA VAL A 132 25.72 34.48 9.48
C VAL A 132 25.66 36.01 9.51
N GLY A 133 24.46 36.56 9.69
CA GLY A 133 24.21 38.00 9.79
C GLY A 133 23.99 38.71 8.45
N TYR A 134 24.19 38.04 7.32
CA TYR A 134 23.81 38.55 6.00
C TYR A 134 22.31 38.32 5.78
N LYS A 135 21.66 39.29 5.14
CA LYS A 135 20.19 39.37 5.03
C LYS A 135 19.69 39.31 3.60
N ASP A 136 20.59 39.38 2.64
CA ASP A 136 20.27 39.24 1.23
C ASP A 136 21.45 38.59 0.52
N SER A 137 21.16 37.61 -0.33
CA SER A 137 22.12 36.86 -1.13
C SER A 137 21.62 36.87 -2.56
N GLN A 138 22.42 37.36 -3.48
CA GLN A 138 22.06 37.45 -4.89
C GLN A 138 23.00 36.61 -5.73
N LEU A 139 22.43 35.97 -6.76
CA LEU A 139 23.26 35.42 -7.83
C LEU A 139 23.96 36.60 -8.52
N GLY A 140 25.29 36.60 -8.47
CA GLY A 140 26.09 37.55 -9.22
C GLY A 140 26.24 37.07 -10.65
N ARG A 141 27.35 36.38 -10.94
CA ARG A 141 27.70 35.95 -12.30
C ARG A 141 27.99 34.46 -12.39
N ILE A 142 27.54 33.84 -13.47
CA ILE A 142 27.92 32.48 -13.88
C ILE A 142 28.91 32.63 -15.04
N PHE A 143 30.13 32.15 -14.85
CA PHE A 143 31.15 32.12 -15.88
C PHE A 143 31.44 30.69 -16.28
N LYS A 144 31.22 30.36 -17.55
CA LYS A 144 31.76 29.16 -18.16
C LYS A 144 33.23 29.39 -18.53
N ARG A 145 34.07 28.37 -18.36
CA ARG A 145 35.48 28.44 -18.73
C ARG A 145 35.66 28.37 -20.26
N VAL A 146 35.57 29.52 -20.93
CA VAL A 146 35.88 29.68 -22.36
C VAL A 146 36.52 31.05 -22.61
N GLY A 147 37.53 31.10 -23.50
CA GLY A 147 38.10 32.36 -24.01
C GLY A 147 38.56 33.32 -22.91
N ILE A 148 38.04 34.56 -22.94
CA ILE A 148 38.40 35.67 -22.02
C ILE A 148 38.04 35.34 -20.56
N ASN A 149 37.01 34.51 -20.32
CA ASN A 149 36.60 34.15 -18.95
C ASN A 149 37.62 33.25 -18.23
N SER A 150 38.57 32.64 -18.94
CA SER A 150 39.65 31.84 -18.34
C SER A 150 40.46 32.62 -17.29
N LEU A 151 40.56 33.95 -17.39
CA LEU A 151 41.25 34.80 -16.42
C LEU A 151 40.56 34.84 -15.04
N ARG A 152 39.27 34.46 -14.96
CA ARG A 152 38.53 34.33 -13.69
C ARG A 152 38.86 33.06 -12.93
N PHE A 153 39.54 32.11 -13.58
CA PHE A 153 39.95 30.84 -12.99
C PHE A 153 41.43 30.96 -12.59
N MET A 154 41.67 31.21 -11.30
CA MET A 154 43.04 31.22 -10.76
C MET A 154 43.73 29.88 -11.03
N ARG A 155 45.07 29.84 -11.00
CA ARG A 155 45.87 28.68 -11.43
C ARG A 155 45.43 27.37 -10.76
N GLU A 156 45.04 27.43 -9.49
CA GLU A 156 44.53 26.31 -8.68
C GLU A 156 43.11 25.83 -9.04
N PHE A 157 42.31 26.65 -9.71
CA PHE A 157 40.97 26.30 -10.21
C PHE A 157 40.94 26.23 -11.74
N SER A 158 42.11 26.13 -12.37
CA SER A 158 42.24 26.21 -13.81
C SER A 158 41.64 25.00 -14.54
N ASP A 159 41.29 23.92 -13.87
CA ASP A 159 40.67 22.72 -14.45
C ASP A 159 39.15 22.65 -14.23
N MET A 160 38.55 23.69 -13.64
CA MET A 160 37.11 23.79 -13.37
C MET A 160 36.33 24.18 -14.62
N ASP A 161 35.05 23.79 -14.68
CA ASP A 161 34.18 24.09 -15.82
C ASP A 161 33.45 25.42 -15.65
N TYR A 162 33.03 25.73 -14.42
CA TYR A 162 32.25 26.92 -14.08
C TYR A 162 32.79 27.63 -12.83
N CYS A 163 32.55 28.94 -12.79
CA CYS A 163 32.77 29.83 -11.66
C CYS A 163 31.49 30.64 -11.44
N ILE A 164 30.88 30.52 -10.26
CA ILE A 164 29.67 31.26 -9.87
C ILE A 164 30.05 32.26 -8.78
N THR A 165 29.67 33.52 -8.93
CA THR A 165 29.80 34.52 -7.87
C THR A 165 28.46 34.77 -7.19
N VAL A 166 28.47 34.86 -5.87
CA VAL A 166 27.32 35.17 -5.03
C VAL A 166 27.65 36.43 -4.24
N TRP A 167 26.77 37.42 -4.30
CA TRP A 167 26.92 38.69 -3.61
C TRP A 167 26.02 38.71 -2.39
N ASN A 168 26.54 39.12 -1.23
CA ASN A 168 25.81 39.04 0.02
C ASN A 168 25.88 40.35 0.79
N ASP A 169 24.71 40.81 1.24
CA ASP A 169 24.55 42.09 1.91
C ASP A 169 24.02 41.92 3.34
N LYS A 170 24.63 42.65 4.28
CA LYS A 170 24.24 42.63 5.70
C LYS A 170 23.01 43.49 6.02
N HIS A 171 22.66 44.42 5.12
CA HIS A 171 21.66 45.49 5.33
C HIS A 171 21.86 46.23 6.66
N ASP A 172 23.07 46.76 6.87
CA ASP A 172 23.42 47.52 8.06
C ASP A 172 22.74 48.90 8.07
N LYS A 173 21.74 49.05 8.94
CA LYS A 173 20.95 50.29 9.08
C LYS A 173 21.72 51.43 9.76
N THR A 174 22.91 51.16 10.32
CA THR A 174 23.69 52.17 11.06
C THR A 174 24.63 52.98 10.17
N GLN A 175 24.87 52.56 8.92
CA GLN A 175 25.67 53.27 7.92
C GLN A 175 25.27 54.76 7.75
N LYS A 176 23.98 55.09 7.89
CA LYS A 176 23.48 56.47 7.81
C LYS A 176 24.10 57.44 8.83
N TYR A 177 24.69 56.92 9.91
CA TYR A 177 25.37 57.71 10.94
C TYR A 177 26.88 57.81 10.72
N HIS A 178 27.42 57.09 9.74
CA HIS A 178 28.86 56.98 9.47
C HIS A 178 29.21 57.42 8.03
N LEU A 179 28.44 58.35 7.46
CA LEU A 179 28.60 58.81 6.07
C LEU A 179 29.98 59.44 5.78
N SER A 180 30.67 59.96 6.80
CA SER A 180 32.03 60.51 6.68
C SER A 180 33.13 59.46 6.68
N GLU A 181 32.82 58.20 7.03
CA GLU A 181 33.79 57.11 7.07
C GLU A 181 33.82 56.36 5.73
N VAL A 182 34.76 56.73 4.87
CA VAL A 182 34.91 56.18 3.51
C VAL A 182 35.01 54.64 3.50
N ASP A 183 35.66 54.05 4.51
CA ASP A 183 35.88 52.60 4.61
C ASP A 183 34.87 51.85 5.52
N TYR A 184 33.79 52.51 5.94
CA TYR A 184 32.83 51.94 6.91
C TYR A 184 32.33 50.55 6.50
N ASN A 185 31.90 50.40 5.25
CA ASN A 185 31.36 49.13 4.75
C ASN A 185 32.40 48.02 4.73
N ARG A 186 33.66 48.35 4.44
CA ARG A 186 34.77 47.39 4.44
C ARG A 186 35.13 46.97 5.86
N LYS A 187 35.21 47.92 6.81
CA LYS A 187 35.53 47.66 8.22
C LYS A 187 34.48 46.81 8.93
N ASN A 188 33.20 46.99 8.57
CA ASN A 188 32.08 46.27 9.18
C ASN A 188 31.68 44.99 8.43
N GLU A 189 32.40 44.66 7.34
CA GLU A 189 32.09 43.52 6.46
C GLU A 189 30.62 43.55 6.02
N ASN A 190 30.16 44.72 5.53
CA ASN A 190 28.77 44.88 5.12
C ASN A 190 28.43 44.16 3.81
N TYR A 191 29.47 43.81 3.03
CA TYR A 191 29.40 43.06 1.78
C TYR A 191 30.34 41.85 1.83
N LYS A 192 29.88 40.71 1.35
CA LYS A 192 30.70 39.49 1.24
C LYS A 192 30.44 38.78 -0.07
N ASP A 193 31.49 38.67 -0.87
CA ASP A 193 31.45 37.90 -2.10
C ASP A 193 31.94 36.47 -1.85
N VAL A 194 31.15 35.50 -2.31
CA VAL A 194 31.49 34.09 -2.34
C VAL A 194 31.66 33.65 -3.79
N ILE A 195 32.74 32.94 -4.09
CA ILE A 195 32.96 32.30 -5.39
C ILE A 195 32.83 30.79 -5.22
N ILE A 196 32.06 30.16 -6.09
CA ILE A 196 31.88 28.71 -6.13
C ILE A 196 32.42 28.19 -7.46
N TYR A 197 33.41 27.31 -7.41
CA TYR A 197 33.94 26.61 -8.58
C TYR A 197 33.35 25.21 -8.67
N LEU A 198 32.94 24.82 -9.87
CA LEU A 198 32.26 23.55 -10.12
C LEU A 198 32.79 22.89 -11.40
N LYS A 199 32.75 21.56 -11.36
CA LYS A 199 33.06 20.68 -12.48
C LYS A 199 31.89 19.75 -12.73
N VAL A 200 31.56 19.51 -14.00
CA VAL A 200 30.41 18.70 -14.41
C VAL A 200 30.45 17.31 -13.78
N LYS A 201 31.64 16.70 -13.73
CA LYS A 201 31.86 15.36 -13.17
C LYS A 201 31.49 15.30 -11.69
N ASP A 202 31.89 16.32 -10.92
CA ASP A 202 31.62 16.39 -9.49
C ASP A 202 30.14 16.61 -9.22
N VAL A 203 29.49 17.52 -9.97
CA VAL A 203 28.03 17.75 -9.89
C VAL A 203 27.25 16.46 -10.18
N ARG A 204 27.61 15.75 -11.26
CA ARG A 204 27.03 14.44 -11.60
C ARG A 204 27.17 13.48 -10.41
N ASN A 205 28.38 13.31 -9.89
CA ASN A 205 28.64 12.33 -8.85
C ASN A 205 27.90 12.65 -7.54
N ILE A 206 27.88 13.92 -7.11
CA ILE A 206 27.16 14.36 -5.89
C ILE A 206 25.67 13.99 -5.97
N VAL A 207 25.04 14.22 -7.13
CA VAL A 207 23.60 13.95 -7.29
C VAL A 207 23.32 12.45 -7.37
N LEU A 208 24.13 11.69 -8.12
CA LEU A 208 23.94 10.24 -8.24
C LEU A 208 24.26 9.50 -6.92
N GLU A 209 25.21 9.98 -6.14
CA GLU A 209 25.52 9.47 -4.80
C GLU A 209 24.30 9.58 -3.86
N TYR A 210 23.57 10.70 -3.92
CA TYR A 210 22.34 10.86 -3.12
C TYR A 210 21.24 9.86 -3.50
N ILE A 211 21.16 9.46 -4.78
CA ILE A 211 20.27 8.38 -5.23
C ILE A 211 20.76 7.03 -4.69
N GLU A 212 22.06 6.75 -4.74
CA GLU A 212 22.63 5.53 -4.18
C GLU A 212 22.41 5.41 -2.67
N ASP A 213 22.54 6.51 -1.93
CA ASP A 213 22.24 6.56 -0.49
C ASP A 213 20.78 6.13 -0.21
N PHE A 214 19.84 6.51 -1.06
CA PHE A 214 18.43 6.09 -0.93
C PHE A 214 18.29 4.59 -1.23
N ILE A 215 18.92 4.11 -2.29
CA ILE A 215 18.89 2.70 -2.71
C ILE A 215 19.45 1.80 -1.59
N ASN A 216 20.57 2.20 -1.01
CA ASN A 216 21.32 1.44 -0.02
C ASN A 216 20.77 1.60 1.40
N TYR A 217 19.74 2.44 1.62
CA TYR A 217 19.19 2.66 2.94
C TYR A 217 18.49 1.42 3.49
N ASP A 218 19.04 0.79 4.54
CA ASP A 218 18.42 -0.38 5.16
C ASP A 218 17.15 -0.01 5.94
N ILE A 219 16.02 -0.53 5.48
CA ILE A 219 14.75 -0.40 6.17
C ILE A 219 14.77 -1.43 7.29
N VAL A 220 15.11 -1.01 8.51
CA VAL A 220 14.92 -1.88 9.68
C VAL A 220 13.41 -2.16 9.78
N PRO A 221 12.94 -3.41 9.60
CA PRO A 221 11.53 -3.70 9.67
C PRO A 221 11.06 -3.35 11.07
N ARG A 222 10.21 -2.32 11.20
CA ARG A 222 9.46 -2.13 12.45
C ARG A 222 8.69 -3.42 12.66
N LYS A 223 9.09 -4.23 13.65
CA LYS A 223 8.29 -5.36 14.13
C LYS A 223 6.87 -4.82 14.29
N LYS A 224 5.94 -5.22 13.41
CA LYS A 224 4.51 -4.93 13.60
C LYS A 224 4.22 -5.41 15.03
N LYS A 225 3.96 -4.47 15.95
CA LYS A 225 3.40 -4.81 17.26
C LYS A 225 2.08 -5.47 16.89
N ARG A 226 2.04 -6.81 16.88
CA ARG A 226 0.79 -7.55 16.85
C ARG A 226 -0.04 -6.95 17.96
N GLY A 227 -1.11 -6.24 17.59
CA GLY A 227 -2.12 -5.86 18.57
C GLY A 227 -2.56 -7.16 19.22
N LYS A 228 -2.26 -7.31 20.51
CA LYS A 228 -2.82 -8.35 21.35
C LYS A 228 -4.33 -8.13 21.38
N ASN A 229 -5.03 -8.71 20.43
CA ASN A 229 -6.42 -9.08 20.61
C ASN A 229 -6.42 -10.60 20.78
N ASP A 230 -5.79 -11.07 21.87
CA ASP A 230 -6.02 -12.42 22.38
C ASP A 230 -7.44 -12.45 22.98
N ILE A 231 -8.46 -12.36 22.13
CA ILE A 231 -9.82 -12.75 22.51
C ILE A 231 -9.80 -14.26 22.52
N SER A 232 -9.95 -14.84 23.70
CA SER A 232 -9.75 -16.27 23.89
C SER A 232 -10.85 -17.04 23.15
N LYS A 233 -10.50 -18.20 22.59
CA LYS A 233 -11.46 -19.12 21.95
C LYS A 233 -12.70 -19.40 22.82
N LYS A 234 -12.56 -19.34 24.14
CA LYS A 234 -13.60 -19.60 25.13
C LYS A 234 -14.67 -18.51 25.22
N GLU A 235 -14.37 -17.30 24.74
CA GLU A 235 -15.32 -16.18 24.74
C GLU A 235 -16.19 -16.13 23.48
N MET A 236 -15.76 -16.76 22.39
CA MET A 236 -16.47 -16.72 21.09
C MET A 236 -17.37 -17.93 20.81
N PHE A 237 -17.17 -19.01 21.56
CA PHE A 237 -17.89 -20.28 21.41
C PHE A 237 -18.34 -20.76 22.80
N SER A 238 -19.65 -20.91 23.00
CA SER A 238 -20.25 -21.55 24.17
C SER A 238 -21.09 -22.76 23.76
N GLU A 239 -21.56 -23.55 24.74
CA GLU A 239 -22.42 -24.71 24.48
C GLU A 239 -23.67 -24.37 23.66
N ASN A 240 -24.17 -23.13 23.71
CA ASN A 240 -25.39 -22.72 22.99
C ASN A 240 -25.22 -21.49 22.09
N ALA A 241 -24.01 -20.94 21.91
CA ALA A 241 -23.83 -19.72 21.14
C ALA A 241 -22.48 -19.63 20.41
N ILE A 242 -22.52 -19.00 19.24
CA ILE A 242 -21.36 -18.51 18.48
C ILE A 242 -21.53 -17.00 18.35
N ASP A 243 -20.51 -16.21 18.72
CA ASP A 243 -20.56 -14.74 18.55
C ASP A 243 -20.11 -14.33 17.14
N PHE A 244 -20.98 -14.58 16.15
CA PHE A 244 -20.74 -14.23 14.74
C PHE A 244 -20.43 -12.74 14.56
N LYS A 245 -21.12 -11.87 15.31
CA LYS A 245 -20.93 -10.41 15.23
C LYS A 245 -19.53 -9.99 15.64
N THR A 246 -19.01 -10.52 16.74
CA THR A 246 -17.65 -10.23 17.19
C THR A 246 -16.61 -10.81 16.23
N ILE A 247 -16.83 -12.02 15.70
CA ILE A 247 -15.97 -12.62 14.67
C ILE A 247 -15.92 -11.72 13.43
N ALA A 248 -17.07 -11.38 12.84
CA ALA A 248 -17.21 -10.49 11.68
C ALA A 248 -16.50 -9.14 11.90
N ARG A 249 -16.68 -8.51 13.07
CA ARG A 249 -16.01 -7.24 13.43
C ARG A 249 -14.48 -7.35 13.52
N ILE A 250 -13.95 -8.52 13.85
CA ILE A 250 -12.50 -8.72 13.92
C ILE A 250 -11.92 -9.01 12.54
N ILE A 251 -12.57 -9.87 11.77
CA ILE A 251 -12.11 -10.26 10.44
C ILE A 251 -12.27 -9.13 9.42
N SER A 252 -13.28 -8.28 9.53
CA SER A 252 -13.48 -7.10 8.67
C SER A 252 -12.33 -6.08 8.69
N LYS A 253 -11.38 -6.21 9.63
CA LYS A 253 -10.22 -5.32 9.72
C LYS A 253 -9.07 -5.70 8.79
N ASP A 254 -9.09 -6.89 8.19
CA ASP A 254 -8.09 -7.28 7.19
C ASP A 254 -8.67 -8.26 6.15
N LEU A 255 -8.11 -8.24 4.93
CA LEU A 255 -8.63 -9.02 3.79
C LEU A 255 -8.43 -10.54 3.92
N ARG A 256 -7.74 -11.03 4.96
CA ARG A 256 -7.41 -12.46 5.05
C ARG A 256 -8.59 -13.29 5.51
N GLY A 257 -9.53 -12.70 6.24
CA GLY A 257 -10.67 -13.40 6.83
C GLY A 257 -11.87 -13.61 5.91
N GLY A 258 -11.68 -13.62 4.58
CA GLY A 258 -12.78 -13.84 3.63
C GLY A 258 -13.96 -12.87 3.77
N TYR A 259 -13.72 -11.70 4.36
CA TYR A 259 -14.72 -10.66 4.58
C TYR A 259 -14.49 -9.56 3.56
N LEU A 260 -15.54 -9.23 2.81
CA LEU A 260 -15.50 -8.19 1.79
C LEU A 260 -16.56 -7.14 2.10
N LYS A 261 -16.30 -5.89 1.72
CA LYS A 261 -17.28 -4.82 1.78
C LYS A 261 -17.32 -4.12 0.43
N GLU A 262 -18.46 -4.22 -0.24
CA GLU A 262 -18.70 -3.62 -1.55
C GLU A 262 -20.00 -2.84 -1.52
N ASN A 263 -19.98 -1.58 -1.98
CA ASN A 263 -21.15 -0.68 -1.98
C ASN A 263 -21.89 -0.61 -0.63
N GLU A 264 -21.11 -0.51 0.46
CA GLU A 264 -21.60 -0.51 1.85
C GLU A 264 -22.23 -1.81 2.35
N VAL A 265 -22.34 -2.84 1.50
CA VAL A 265 -22.83 -4.18 1.85
C VAL A 265 -21.66 -5.05 2.31
N ASP A 266 -21.83 -5.72 3.44
CA ASP A 266 -20.85 -6.65 3.98
C ASP A 266 -21.11 -8.07 3.45
N TYR A 267 -20.08 -8.74 2.94
CA TYR A 267 -20.13 -10.09 2.38
C TYR A 267 -19.24 -11.01 3.21
N TRP A 268 -19.84 -12.07 3.74
CA TRP A 268 -19.14 -13.11 4.47
C TRP A 268 -20.03 -14.36 4.60
N ASP A 269 -19.56 -15.52 4.16
CA ASP A 269 -20.31 -16.78 4.22
C ASP A 269 -20.69 -17.19 5.66
N GLY A 270 -19.97 -16.68 6.67
CA GLY A 270 -20.35 -16.85 8.06
C GLY A 270 -21.72 -16.24 8.43
N PHE A 271 -22.24 -15.30 7.65
CA PHE A 271 -23.61 -14.79 7.81
C PHE A 271 -24.65 -15.86 7.43
N GLY A 272 -24.43 -16.64 6.38
CA GLY A 272 -25.33 -17.76 6.04
C GLY A 272 -25.34 -18.84 7.11
N LEU A 273 -24.17 -19.16 7.68
CA LEU A 273 -24.08 -20.06 8.84
C LEU A 273 -24.77 -19.50 10.07
N GLN A 274 -24.69 -18.18 10.31
CA GLN A 274 -25.42 -17.52 11.39
C GLN A 274 -26.93 -17.68 11.21
N LYS A 275 -27.46 -17.44 10.00
CA LYS A 275 -28.89 -17.58 9.70
C LYS A 275 -29.38 -19.00 9.97
N LEU A 276 -28.70 -20.02 9.43
CA LEU A 276 -29.07 -21.42 9.69
C LEU A 276 -28.97 -21.77 11.18
N PHE A 277 -27.92 -21.32 11.87
CA PHE A 277 -27.74 -21.56 13.31
C PHE A 277 -28.87 -20.97 14.16
N GLU A 278 -29.25 -19.72 13.90
CA GLU A 278 -30.36 -19.06 14.60
C GLU A 278 -31.72 -19.70 14.24
N TYR A 279 -31.88 -20.09 12.98
CA TYR A 279 -33.10 -20.72 12.48
C TYR A 279 -33.40 -22.03 13.22
N VAL A 280 -32.42 -22.93 13.31
CA VAL A 280 -32.60 -24.24 13.97
C VAL A 280 -32.80 -24.14 15.48
N GLN A 281 -32.33 -23.05 16.10
CA GLN A 281 -32.56 -22.77 17.52
C GLN A 281 -33.99 -22.27 17.80
N LYS A 282 -34.56 -21.46 16.90
CA LYS A 282 -35.90 -20.87 17.07
C LYS A 282 -37.02 -21.83 16.67
N LYS A 283 -36.80 -22.66 15.64
CA LYS A 283 -37.84 -23.49 15.02
C LYS A 283 -38.10 -24.78 15.81
N VAL A 284 -39.36 -24.98 16.23
CA VAL A 284 -39.77 -26.03 17.18
C VAL A 284 -40.04 -27.38 16.49
N ASP A 285 -40.41 -27.39 15.21
CA ASP A 285 -40.81 -28.58 14.45
C ASP A 285 -39.63 -29.35 13.79
N ILE A 286 -38.39 -29.06 14.21
CA ILE A 286 -37.19 -29.77 13.75
C ILE A 286 -36.89 -30.92 14.72
N HIS A 287 -36.63 -32.12 14.18
CA HIS A 287 -36.22 -33.26 14.99
C HIS A 287 -34.94 -32.96 15.78
N GLU A 288 -34.89 -33.39 17.04
CA GLU A 288 -33.78 -33.09 17.96
C GLU A 288 -32.42 -33.54 17.40
N GLU A 289 -32.35 -34.73 16.81
CA GLU A 289 -31.11 -35.24 16.19
C GLU A 289 -30.63 -34.37 15.02
N THR A 290 -31.55 -33.91 14.16
CA THR A 290 -31.25 -32.99 13.04
C THR A 290 -30.71 -31.66 13.58
N ARG A 291 -31.36 -31.12 14.62
CA ARG A 291 -30.94 -29.88 15.26
C ARG A 291 -29.52 -30.00 15.84
N ILE A 292 -29.25 -31.07 16.58
CA ILE A 292 -27.93 -31.33 17.19
C ILE A 292 -26.86 -31.41 16.09
N LEU A 293 -27.09 -32.20 15.03
CA LEU A 293 -26.13 -32.38 13.95
C LEU A 293 -25.78 -31.05 13.26
N ILE A 294 -26.79 -30.25 12.91
CA ILE A 294 -26.57 -28.95 12.26
C ILE A 294 -25.76 -28.02 13.17
N ILE A 295 -26.18 -27.89 14.44
CA ILE A 295 -25.50 -27.04 15.43
C ILE A 295 -24.03 -27.46 15.60
N ASP A 296 -23.76 -28.76 15.74
CA ASP A 296 -22.42 -29.27 15.94
C ASP A 296 -21.54 -29.08 14.70
N LYS A 297 -22.10 -29.27 13.50
CA LYS A 297 -21.35 -29.08 12.25
C LYS A 297 -20.95 -27.61 12.07
N ILE A 298 -21.86 -26.67 12.31
CA ILE A 298 -21.59 -25.23 12.26
C ILE A 298 -20.54 -24.82 13.31
N LYS A 299 -20.67 -25.30 14.56
CA LYS A 299 -19.68 -25.01 15.62
C LYS A 299 -18.29 -25.52 15.25
N ASN A 300 -18.20 -26.75 14.74
CA ASN A 300 -16.92 -27.36 14.37
C ASN A 300 -16.22 -26.59 13.26
N ILE A 301 -16.93 -26.21 12.19
CA ILE A 301 -16.33 -25.47 11.09
C ILE A 301 -15.93 -24.05 11.50
N MET A 302 -16.78 -23.34 12.26
CA MET A 302 -16.47 -21.99 12.76
C MET A 302 -15.29 -21.98 13.75
N SER A 303 -15.22 -22.99 14.62
CA SER A 303 -14.10 -23.20 15.56
C SER A 303 -12.78 -23.48 14.82
N ASN A 304 -12.83 -24.29 13.75
CA ASN A 304 -11.67 -24.55 12.91
C ASN A 304 -11.24 -23.28 12.15
N TYR A 305 -12.21 -22.59 11.53
CA TYR A 305 -11.99 -21.33 10.83
C TYR A 305 -11.28 -20.30 11.72
N TRP A 306 -11.82 -20.09 12.92
CA TRP A 306 -11.25 -19.15 13.88
C TRP A 306 -9.83 -19.54 14.32
N ASN A 307 -9.60 -20.82 14.61
CA ASN A 307 -8.28 -21.34 14.96
C ASN A 307 -7.25 -21.08 13.85
N VAL A 308 -7.62 -21.27 12.58
CA VAL A 308 -6.72 -21.08 11.44
C VAL A 308 -6.45 -19.59 11.23
N TYR A 309 -7.49 -18.75 11.27
CA TYR A 309 -7.38 -17.29 11.14
C TYR A 309 -6.41 -16.69 12.18
N GLN A 310 -6.51 -17.11 13.45
CA GLN A 310 -5.66 -16.63 14.54
C GLN A 310 -4.16 -16.95 14.36
N LYS A 311 -3.78 -17.99 13.60
CA LYS A 311 -2.37 -18.35 13.36
C LYS A 311 -1.62 -17.30 12.53
N GLY A 312 -2.33 -16.39 11.85
CA GLY A 312 -1.75 -15.16 11.33
C GLY A 312 -0.84 -15.30 10.11
N LYS A 313 -0.77 -16.49 9.49
CA LYS A 313 0.09 -16.79 8.33
C LYS A 313 -0.67 -17.32 7.11
N THR A 314 -1.97 -17.52 7.24
CA THR A 314 -2.81 -18.19 6.24
C THR A 314 -3.51 -17.13 5.37
N THR A 315 -3.49 -17.30 4.05
CA THR A 315 -4.27 -16.50 3.08
C THR A 315 -5.74 -16.91 3.10
N ALA A 316 -6.63 -16.09 2.53
CA ALA A 316 -8.07 -16.38 2.48
C ALA A 316 -8.36 -17.76 1.84
N ASP A 317 -7.67 -18.10 0.75
CA ASP A 317 -7.83 -19.38 0.03
C ASP A 317 -7.50 -20.63 0.87
N ASN A 318 -6.78 -20.45 1.98
CA ASN A 318 -6.37 -21.53 2.88
C ASN A 318 -7.18 -21.56 4.18
N LEU A 319 -8.21 -20.72 4.31
CA LEU A 319 -9.16 -20.79 5.41
C LEU A 319 -10.18 -21.90 5.18
N PRO A 320 -10.69 -22.55 6.25
CA PRO A 320 -11.82 -23.45 6.14
C PRO A 320 -12.99 -22.77 5.43
N ASN A 321 -13.57 -23.46 4.44
CA ASN A 321 -14.71 -22.94 3.69
C ASN A 321 -15.92 -22.79 4.63
N LEU A 322 -16.53 -21.62 4.61
CA LEU A 322 -17.72 -21.28 5.40
C LEU A 322 -19.01 -21.33 4.56
N ASP A 323 -18.92 -21.59 3.25
CA ASP A 323 -20.07 -21.78 2.38
C ASP A 323 -20.91 -22.98 2.86
N ILE A 324 -22.15 -22.66 3.25
CA ILE A 324 -23.15 -23.61 3.73
C ILE A 324 -23.43 -24.73 2.72
N SER A 325 -23.41 -24.43 1.41
CA SER A 325 -23.64 -25.43 0.36
C SER A 325 -22.56 -26.49 0.34
N GLU A 326 -21.29 -26.09 0.53
CA GLU A 326 -20.17 -27.02 0.62
C GLU A 326 -20.13 -27.77 1.96
N ILE A 327 -20.48 -27.10 3.07
CA ILE A 327 -20.53 -27.74 4.40
C ILE A 327 -21.59 -28.84 4.47
N PHE A 328 -22.76 -28.63 3.86
CA PHE A 328 -23.89 -29.56 3.93
C PHE A 328 -24.10 -30.39 2.66
N LYS A 329 -23.20 -30.29 1.68
CA LYS A 329 -23.25 -30.99 0.38
C LYS A 329 -23.54 -32.48 0.45
N GLU A 330 -23.01 -33.17 1.46
CA GLU A 330 -23.21 -34.62 1.63
C GLU A 330 -24.64 -35.00 2.06
N TYR A 331 -25.43 -34.05 2.56
CA TYR A 331 -26.80 -34.28 2.99
C TYR A 331 -27.83 -33.86 1.95
N THR A 332 -27.47 -32.99 1.01
CA THR A 332 -28.41 -32.47 0.03
C THR A 332 -28.77 -33.53 -1.03
N PRO A 333 -30.05 -33.66 -1.43
CA PRO A 333 -30.50 -34.71 -2.34
C PRO A 333 -29.90 -34.55 -3.75
N TYR A 334 -29.85 -35.64 -4.51
CA TYR A 334 -29.48 -35.62 -5.92
C TYR A 334 -30.70 -35.37 -6.81
N TYR A 335 -30.56 -34.50 -7.81
CA TYR A 335 -31.50 -34.24 -8.89
C TYR A 335 -30.75 -33.74 -10.13
N GLU A 336 -31.36 -33.83 -11.30
CA GLU A 336 -30.70 -33.62 -12.60
C GLU A 336 -30.03 -32.25 -12.72
N LEU A 337 -30.66 -31.20 -12.21
CA LEU A 337 -30.17 -29.81 -12.27
C LEU A 337 -29.46 -29.35 -10.98
N LYS A 338 -29.05 -30.27 -10.10
CA LYS A 338 -28.49 -29.93 -8.77
C LYS A 338 -27.38 -28.90 -8.82
N ASP A 339 -26.31 -29.18 -9.56
CA ASP A 339 -25.13 -28.30 -9.58
C ASP A 339 -25.46 -26.91 -10.16
N TYR A 340 -26.42 -26.85 -11.10
CA TYR A 340 -26.90 -25.61 -11.68
C TYR A 340 -27.70 -24.79 -10.66
N ILE A 341 -28.69 -25.42 -10.02
CA ILE A 341 -29.61 -24.78 -9.08
C ILE A 341 -28.88 -24.39 -7.78
N GLU A 342 -28.06 -25.27 -7.21
CA GLU A 342 -27.27 -24.96 -6.01
C GLU A 342 -26.19 -23.91 -6.29
N GLY A 343 -25.62 -23.90 -7.50
CA GLY A 343 -24.68 -22.87 -7.92
C GLY A 343 -25.30 -21.46 -8.03
N LYS A 344 -26.64 -21.37 -8.07
CA LYS A 344 -27.39 -20.11 -8.17
C LYS A 344 -27.99 -19.65 -6.85
N LEU A 345 -27.81 -20.42 -5.77
CA LEU A 345 -28.39 -20.16 -4.45
C LEU A 345 -28.06 -18.77 -3.92
N PHE A 346 -26.80 -18.34 -3.94
CA PHE A 346 -26.38 -17.07 -3.32
C PHE A 346 -26.08 -15.97 -4.33
N GLU A 347 -26.26 -16.24 -5.62
CA GLU A 347 -26.13 -15.25 -6.69
C GLU A 347 -27.48 -14.72 -7.15
N HIS A 348 -28.50 -15.59 -7.23
CA HIS A 348 -29.81 -15.25 -7.78
C HIS A 348 -30.99 -15.59 -6.85
N ILE A 349 -30.94 -16.72 -6.13
CA ILE A 349 -32.10 -17.19 -5.34
C ILE A 349 -32.19 -16.47 -3.99
N ALA A 350 -31.10 -16.41 -3.23
CA ALA A 350 -31.00 -15.73 -1.95
C ALA A 350 -29.71 -14.89 -1.89
N PRO A 351 -29.60 -13.81 -2.70
CA PRO A 351 -28.35 -13.05 -2.82
C PRO A 351 -27.87 -12.42 -1.52
N ASN A 352 -28.80 -12.21 -0.57
CA ASN A 352 -28.49 -11.62 0.72
C ASN A 352 -28.25 -12.65 1.83
N PHE A 353 -28.30 -13.95 1.52
CA PHE A 353 -28.10 -15.00 2.51
C PHE A 353 -26.76 -14.85 3.24
N ASN A 354 -25.69 -14.54 2.50
CA ASN A 354 -24.33 -14.30 3.00
C ASN A 354 -23.97 -12.82 3.15
N THR A 355 -24.97 -11.92 3.26
CA THR A 355 -24.73 -10.47 3.36
C THR A 355 -25.54 -9.80 4.48
N SER A 356 -25.23 -8.52 4.74
CA SER A 356 -26.00 -7.63 5.62
C SER A 356 -27.07 -6.79 4.88
N GLY A 357 -27.31 -7.05 3.58
CA GLY A 357 -28.14 -6.24 2.68
C GLY A 357 -29.65 -6.58 2.65
N SER A 358 -30.39 -5.90 1.77
CA SER A 358 -31.84 -6.06 1.56
C SER A 358 -32.16 -6.96 0.36
N ASP A 359 -33.27 -7.69 0.42
CA ASP A 359 -33.70 -8.69 -0.57
C ASP A 359 -33.63 -8.20 -2.04
N SER A 360 -33.03 -9.04 -2.89
CA SER A 360 -32.87 -8.84 -4.34
C SER A 360 -33.09 -10.16 -5.11
N THR A 361 -33.89 -11.05 -4.55
CA THR A 361 -34.18 -12.38 -5.09
C THR A 361 -34.70 -12.31 -6.53
N ASP A 362 -34.13 -13.14 -7.41
CA ASP A 362 -34.66 -13.40 -8.73
C ASP A 362 -35.79 -14.43 -8.63
N VAL A 363 -37.01 -13.97 -8.87
CA VAL A 363 -38.25 -14.74 -8.69
C VAL A 363 -38.28 -15.97 -9.61
N ASP A 364 -37.72 -15.88 -10.83
CA ASP A 364 -37.75 -16.98 -11.78
C ASP A 364 -36.86 -18.13 -11.28
N PHE A 365 -35.64 -17.82 -10.84
CA PHE A 365 -34.74 -18.80 -10.23
C PHE A 365 -35.28 -19.36 -8.91
N LEU A 366 -35.97 -18.54 -8.10
CA LEU A 366 -36.61 -19.01 -6.87
C LEU A 366 -37.70 -20.05 -7.16
N PHE A 367 -38.55 -19.83 -8.17
CA PHE A 367 -39.58 -20.79 -8.56
C PHE A 367 -38.98 -22.08 -9.13
N GLU A 368 -37.92 -21.97 -9.93
CA GLU A 368 -37.21 -23.13 -10.47
C GLU A 368 -36.59 -23.96 -9.35
N PHE A 369 -35.89 -23.32 -8.41
CA PHE A 369 -35.37 -23.96 -7.19
C PHE A 369 -36.47 -24.66 -6.41
N PHE A 370 -37.56 -23.95 -6.13
CA PHE A 370 -38.68 -24.47 -5.35
C PHE A 370 -39.33 -25.69 -6.01
N TYR A 371 -39.48 -25.68 -7.34
CA TYR A 371 -40.04 -26.80 -8.08
C TYR A 371 -39.13 -28.03 -8.04
N GLU A 372 -37.85 -27.85 -8.39
CA GLU A 372 -36.88 -28.95 -8.43
C GLU A 372 -36.68 -29.60 -7.05
N VAL A 373 -36.55 -28.78 -6.01
CA VAL A 373 -36.29 -29.27 -4.65
C VAL A 373 -37.52 -29.95 -4.05
N ASN A 374 -38.74 -29.46 -4.29
CA ASN A 374 -39.96 -30.12 -3.79
C ASN A 374 -40.24 -31.47 -4.45
N ASN A 375 -39.70 -31.72 -5.64
CA ASN A 375 -39.83 -33.03 -6.29
C ASN A 375 -38.96 -34.11 -5.61
N VAL A 376 -37.92 -33.70 -4.88
CA VAL A 376 -36.96 -34.62 -4.25
C VAL A 376 -37.00 -34.63 -2.73
N LEU A 377 -37.57 -33.60 -2.10
CA LEU A 377 -37.84 -33.58 -0.66
C LEU A 377 -39.17 -34.26 -0.31
N SER A 378 -39.19 -34.91 0.84
CA SER A 378 -40.30 -35.66 1.41
C SER A 378 -41.31 -34.76 2.11
N LYS A 379 -40.88 -33.59 2.60
CA LYS A 379 -41.74 -32.54 3.12
C LYS A 379 -41.59 -31.31 2.21
N PRO A 380 -42.68 -30.75 1.66
CA PRO A 380 -42.56 -29.62 0.77
C PRO A 380 -42.07 -28.38 1.53
N LEU A 381 -41.26 -27.57 0.86
CA LEU A 381 -40.93 -26.20 1.26
C LEU A 381 -42.18 -25.32 1.11
N SER A 382 -42.24 -24.21 1.85
CA SER A 382 -43.30 -23.20 1.71
C SER A 382 -42.73 -21.95 1.05
N LEU A 383 -43.46 -21.34 0.12
CA LEU A 383 -43.17 -20.00 -0.43
C LEU A 383 -43.81 -18.87 0.41
N GLU A 384 -44.63 -19.20 1.40
CA GLU A 384 -45.28 -18.21 2.29
C GLU A 384 -44.34 -17.72 3.43
N GLN A 385 -43.03 -17.84 3.25
CA GLN A 385 -42.00 -17.46 4.22
C GLN A 385 -40.91 -16.63 3.55
N ASP A 386 -40.03 -16.06 4.38
CA ASP A 386 -38.85 -15.35 3.90
C ASP A 386 -37.94 -16.29 3.08
N VAL A 387 -37.29 -15.75 2.05
CA VAL A 387 -36.43 -16.55 1.17
C VAL A 387 -35.26 -17.17 1.94
N ASP A 388 -34.67 -16.46 2.91
CA ASP A 388 -33.59 -17.01 3.74
C ASP A 388 -34.10 -18.18 4.61
N ASP A 389 -35.33 -18.08 5.14
CA ASP A 389 -35.97 -19.15 5.91
C ASP A 389 -36.27 -20.37 5.04
N LEU A 390 -36.67 -20.15 3.77
CA LEU A 390 -36.87 -21.21 2.77
C LEU A 390 -35.57 -21.95 2.47
N ILE A 391 -34.46 -21.22 2.28
CA ILE A 391 -33.13 -21.83 2.11
C ILE A 391 -32.71 -22.58 3.38
N CYS A 392 -32.98 -22.05 4.57
CA CYS A 392 -32.71 -22.77 5.82
C CYS A 392 -33.52 -24.07 5.91
N ASP A 393 -34.80 -24.07 5.54
CA ASP A 393 -35.63 -25.27 5.46
C ASP A 393 -35.05 -26.30 4.50
N TYR A 394 -34.57 -25.88 3.34
CA TYR A 394 -33.93 -26.80 2.39
C TYR A 394 -32.78 -27.59 3.04
N PHE A 395 -31.86 -26.90 3.72
CA PHE A 395 -30.75 -27.57 4.40
C PHE A 395 -31.20 -28.43 5.58
N VAL A 396 -32.16 -27.95 6.38
CA VAL A 396 -32.70 -28.71 7.52
C VAL A 396 -33.33 -30.02 7.06
N GLN A 397 -34.18 -29.95 6.02
CA GLN A 397 -34.87 -31.11 5.49
C GLN A 397 -33.91 -32.11 4.85
N SER A 398 -32.92 -31.63 4.09
CA SER A 398 -31.85 -32.45 3.52
C SER A 398 -31.13 -33.27 4.58
N VAL A 399 -30.74 -32.65 5.70
CA VAL A 399 -30.11 -33.35 6.83
C VAL A 399 -31.06 -34.36 7.46
N GLN A 400 -32.32 -33.98 7.69
CA GLN A 400 -33.32 -34.83 8.33
C GLN A 400 -33.62 -36.10 7.51
N GLU A 401 -33.70 -35.97 6.19
CA GLU A 401 -33.85 -37.11 5.29
C GLU A 401 -32.63 -38.01 5.28
N SER A 402 -31.43 -37.43 5.22
CA SER A 402 -30.20 -38.20 5.24
C SER A 402 -30.08 -39.06 6.51
N ILE A 403 -30.44 -38.49 7.68
CA ILE A 403 -30.52 -39.24 8.94
C ILE A 403 -31.55 -40.38 8.83
N SER A 404 -32.73 -40.10 8.30
CA SER A 404 -33.82 -41.08 8.17
C SER A 404 -33.45 -42.24 7.23
N ARG A 405 -32.79 -41.96 6.10
CA ARG A 405 -32.27 -42.95 5.15
C ARG A 405 -31.20 -43.84 5.81
N ASN A 406 -30.27 -43.25 6.55
CA ASN A 406 -29.23 -44.00 7.25
C ASN A 406 -29.79 -44.94 8.33
N LYS A 407 -30.87 -44.54 9.02
CA LYS A 407 -31.56 -45.41 9.99
C LYS A 407 -32.28 -46.59 9.33
N LEU A 408 -32.86 -46.40 8.15
CA LEU A 408 -33.51 -47.49 7.39
C LEU A 408 -32.49 -48.51 6.87
N VAL A 409 -31.29 -48.08 6.47
CA VAL A 409 -30.20 -48.97 6.05
C VAL A 409 -29.68 -49.82 7.22
N VAL A 410 -29.57 -49.24 8.42
CA VAL A 410 -29.15 -49.97 9.63
C VAL A 410 -30.21 -50.99 10.07
N ASN A 411 -31.50 -50.63 10.07
CA ASN A 411 -32.58 -51.53 10.47
C ASN A 411 -32.94 -52.61 9.42
N GLY A 412 -32.64 -52.38 8.14
CA GLY A 412 -32.85 -53.36 7.06
C GLY A 412 -31.79 -54.48 7.00
N GLY A 413 -30.64 -54.30 7.68
CA GLY A 413 -29.57 -55.29 7.77
C GLY A 413 -29.89 -56.48 8.69
N ASP A 414 -30.80 -56.31 9.65
CA ASP A 414 -31.14 -57.34 10.64
C ASP A 414 -32.26 -58.29 10.19
N LEU A 415 -32.93 -58.03 9.06
CA LEU A 415 -34.00 -58.89 8.52
C LEU A 415 -33.51 -59.94 7.49
N LYS A 416 -32.20 -60.01 7.18
CA LYS A 416 -31.61 -61.02 6.28
C LYS A 416 -30.90 -62.19 6.98
N LYS A 417 -31.05 -62.36 8.29
CA LYS A 417 -30.58 -63.54 9.04
C LYS A 417 -31.75 -64.31 9.64
N GLY A 418 -32.59 -64.89 8.79
CA GLY A 418 -33.71 -65.68 9.26
C GLY A 418 -34.48 -66.32 8.12
N ASN A 419 -33.79 -67.13 7.32
CA ASN A 419 -34.36 -68.21 6.50
C ASN A 419 -33.22 -68.84 5.71
N GLU A 420 -32.62 -69.91 6.25
CA GLU A 420 -32.01 -71.03 5.52
C GLU A 420 -31.28 -71.94 6.52
N GLN A 421 -32.04 -72.70 7.31
CA GLN A 421 -31.61 -74.01 7.81
C GLN A 421 -32.85 -74.88 7.95
N THR A 422 -33.20 -75.57 6.87
CA THR A 422 -34.01 -76.80 6.94
C THR A 422 -33.71 -77.67 5.71
N GLU A 423 -33.27 -78.89 6.02
CA GLU A 423 -33.32 -80.12 5.21
C GLU A 423 -32.25 -80.32 4.12
N ILE A 424 -31.22 -81.17 4.32
CA ILE A 424 -31.11 -82.65 4.46
C ILE A 424 -30.63 -83.25 3.12
N GLY A 425 -29.62 -84.11 3.19
CA GLY A 425 -29.54 -85.35 2.40
C GLY A 425 -28.66 -85.31 1.17
#